data_AF-A0A7X7RH91-F1
#
_entry.id   AF-A0A7X7RH91-F1
#
_cell.length_a   1.000
_cell.length_b   1.000
_cell.length_c   1.000
_cell.angle_alpha   90.00
_cell.angle_beta   90.00
_cell.angle_gamma   90.00
#
_symmetry.space_group_name_H-M   'P 1'
#
loop_
_entity.id
_entity.type
_entity.pdbx_description
1 polymer ?
#
loop_
_entity_poly.entity_id
_entity_poly.type
_entity_poly.pdbx_seq_one_letter_code
_entity_poly.pdbx_strand_id
1 'polypeptide(L)'
;MSRTTTVRARIEPDLKSEVEELLTHLGVTTTEAITMFFSQIRLRKGFPFPVEMPNDTTRRTFEATDSGNELHAYSNVDEMFKALDKC
;
A
#
# COMPACT_ATOMS: atom_id res chain seq x y z
N MET A 1 -15.57 26.36 -17.27
CA MET A 1 -16.56 25.79 -16.34
C MET A 1 -16.04 24.46 -15.83
N SER A 2 -15.73 24.35 -14.54
CA SER A 2 -15.28 23.10 -13.93
C SER A 2 -16.46 22.14 -13.82
N ARG A 3 -16.42 21.03 -14.57
CA ARG A 3 -17.40 19.95 -14.43
C ARG A 3 -17.12 19.21 -13.11
N THR A 4 -17.79 19.62 -12.04
CA THR A 4 -17.77 18.90 -10.77
C THR A 4 -18.75 17.72 -10.85
N THR A 5 -18.32 16.55 -10.37
CA THR A 5 -19.18 15.37 -10.21
C THR A 5 -19.11 14.90 -8.77
N THR A 6 -20.19 14.26 -8.29
CA THR A 6 -20.30 13.83 -6.90
C THR A 6 -19.90 12.36 -6.77
N VAL A 7 -19.03 12.05 -5.82
CA VAL A 7 -18.72 10.66 -5.41
C VAL A 7 -19.62 10.31 -4.22
N ARG A 8 -20.36 9.20 -4.32
CA ARG A 8 -21.17 8.64 -3.22
C ARG A 8 -20.76 7.21 -2.96
N ALA A 9 -20.41 6.91 -1.71
CA ALA A 9 -20.06 5.57 -1.26
C ALA A 9 -20.75 5.29 0.09
N ARG A 10 -21.14 4.03 0.30
CA ARG A 10 -21.57 3.54 1.63
C ARG A 10 -20.33 3.06 2.36
N ILE A 11 -20.21 3.45 3.62
CA ILE A 11 -19.12 3.07 4.53
C ILE A 11 -19.71 2.79 5.90
N GLU A 12 -19.04 1.96 6.69
CA GLU A 12 -19.42 1.72 8.07
C GLU A 12 -19.32 3.03 8.88
N PRO A 13 -20.30 3.34 9.75
CA PRO A 13 -20.30 4.59 10.52
C PRO A 13 -19.05 4.76 11.38
N ASP A 14 -18.62 3.69 12.05
CA ASP A 14 -17.47 3.74 12.96
C ASP A 14 -16.17 4.01 12.19
N LEU A 15 -15.98 3.33 11.05
CA LEU A 15 -14.86 3.58 10.15
C LEU A 15 -14.83 5.03 9.65
N LYS A 16 -16.00 5.61 9.35
CA LYS A 16 -16.09 7.02 8.95
C LYS A 16 -15.58 7.93 10.06
N SER A 17 -16.10 7.75 11.27
CA SER A 17 -15.77 8.59 12.42
C SER A 17 -14.28 8.52 12.77
N GLU A 18 -13.71 7.31 12.84
CA GLU A 18 -12.28 7.11 13.13
C GLU A 18 -11.38 7.80 12.10
N VAL A 19 -11.69 7.64 10.81
CA VAL A 19 -10.90 8.25 9.73
C VAL A 19 -11.05 9.78 9.71
N GLU A 20 -12.26 10.30 9.97
CA GLU A 20 -12.50 11.76 10.03
C GLU A 20 -11.71 12.42 11.16
N GLU A 21 -11.63 11.78 12.33
CA GLU A 21 -10.78 12.25 13.41
C GLU A 21 -9.31 12.27 12.99
N LEU A 22 -8.80 11.19 12.42
CA LEU A 22 -7.40 11.12 11.97
C LEU A 22 -7.08 12.17 10.91
N LEU A 23 -7.94 12.35 9.90
CA LEU A 23 -7.75 13.34 8.85
C LEU A 23 -7.78 14.78 9.41
N THR A 24 -8.64 15.03 10.40
CA THR A 24 -8.69 16.33 11.09
C THR A 24 -7.37 16.64 11.79
N HIS A 25 -6.76 15.67 12.47
CA HIS A 25 -5.43 15.83 13.08
C HIS A 25 -4.34 16.13 12.04
N LEU A 26 -4.49 15.61 10.82
CA LEU A 26 -3.58 15.88 9.69
C LEU A 26 -3.89 17.19 8.95
N GLY A 27 -4.95 17.90 9.33
CA GLY A 27 -5.36 19.15 8.67
C GLY A 27 -5.96 18.94 7.28
N VAL A 28 -6.54 17.77 7.02
CA VAL A 28 -7.11 17.37 5.73
C VAL A 28 -8.57 17.01 5.92
N THR A 29 -9.44 17.41 4.99
CA THR A 29 -10.85 17.00 4.98
C THR A 29 -11.04 15.65 4.27
N THR A 30 -12.12 14.94 4.56
CA THR A 30 -12.49 13.70 3.85
C THR A 30 -12.57 13.90 2.33
N THR A 31 -13.08 15.04 1.88
CA THR A 31 -13.18 15.37 0.45
C THR A 31 -11.81 15.56 -0.20
N GLU A 32 -10.87 16.21 0.48
CA GLU A 32 -9.51 16.36 0.00
C GLU A 32 -8.78 15.01 -0.05
N ALA A 33 -8.93 14.19 0.99
CA ALA A 33 -8.37 12.84 1.03
C ALA A 33 -8.87 11.97 -0.14
N ILE A 34 -10.19 11.96 -0.40
CA ILE A 34 -10.78 11.27 -1.55
C ILE A 34 -10.22 11.82 -2.87
N THR A 35 -10.09 13.14 -3.00
CA THR A 35 -9.56 13.79 -4.20
C THR A 35 -8.09 13.43 -4.44
N MET A 36 -7.29 13.37 -3.37
CA MET A 36 -5.89 12.93 -3.41
C MET A 36 -5.79 11.47 -3.83
N PHE A 37 -6.64 10.60 -3.30
CA PHE A 37 -6.72 9.19 -3.69
C PHE A 37 -6.98 9.02 -5.19
N PHE A 38 -8.00 9.68 -5.75
CA PHE A 38 -8.25 9.66 -7.20
C PHE A 38 -7.10 10.24 -8.02
N SER A 39 -6.44 11.28 -7.50
CA SER A 39 -5.27 11.89 -8.15
C SER A 39 -4.10 10.91 -8.20
N GLN A 40 -3.86 10.15 -7.13
CA GLN A 40 -2.83 9.12 -7.11
C GLN A 40 -3.14 7.97 -8.07
N ILE A 41 -4.40 7.51 -8.13
CA ILE A 41 -4.80 6.49 -9.10
C ILE A 41 -4.50 6.94 -10.52
N ARG A 42 -4.88 8.18 -10.86
CA ARG A 42 -4.64 8.75 -12.18
C ARG A 42 -3.15 8.86 -12.52
N LEU A 43 -2.32 9.25 -11.54
CA LEU A 43 -0.88 9.43 -11.68
C LEU A 43 -0.17 8.09 -11.87
N ARG A 44 -0.48 7.09 -11.03
CA ARG A 44 0.20 5.79 -11.00
C ARG A 44 -0.34 4.78 -12.00
N LYS A 45 -1.50 5.05 -12.61
CA LYS A 45 -2.25 4.07 -13.44
C LYS A 45 -2.54 2.76 -12.68
N GLY A 46 -2.76 2.88 -11.37
CA GLY A 46 -2.97 1.77 -10.44
C GLY A 46 -3.29 2.31 -9.06
N PHE A 47 -3.56 1.43 -8.10
CA PHE A 47 -3.84 1.88 -6.73
C PHE A 47 -2.61 2.56 -6.07
N PRO A 48 -2.83 3.51 -5.15
CA PRO A 48 -1.74 4.18 -4.41
C PRO A 48 -1.05 3.28 -3.38
N PHE A 49 -1.55 2.07 -3.20
CA PHE A 49 -1.01 1.02 -2.34
C PHE A 49 -1.16 -0.31 -3.08
N PRO A 50 -0.36 -1.33 -2.76
CA PRO A 50 -0.48 -2.65 -3.38
C PRO A 50 -1.87 -3.23 -3.10
N VAL A 51 -2.64 -3.47 -4.17
CA VAL A 51 -3.92 -4.18 -4.13
C VAL A 51 -3.71 -5.49 -4.87
N GLU A 52 -2.95 -6.37 -4.24
CA GLU A 52 -2.55 -7.63 -4.83
C GLU A 52 -2.88 -8.76 -3.86
N MET A 53 -3.54 -9.79 -4.37
CA MET A 53 -3.49 -11.09 -3.73
C MET A 53 -2.15 -11.69 -4.12
N PRO A 54 -1.24 -12.00 -3.18
CA PRO A 54 0.03 -12.61 -3.51
C PRO A 54 -0.21 -13.86 -4.35
N ASN A 55 0.47 -13.97 -5.49
CA ASN A 55 0.46 -15.21 -6.26
C ASN A 55 1.05 -16.36 -5.41
N ASP A 56 0.84 -17.61 -5.83
CA ASP A 56 1.25 -18.77 -5.04
C ASP A 56 2.73 -18.74 -4.67
N THR A 57 3.58 -18.27 -5.57
CA THR A 57 5.03 -18.11 -5.30
C THR A 57 5.27 -17.10 -4.19
N THR A 58 4.73 -15.89 -4.31
CA THR A 58 4.92 -14.80 -3.33
C THR A 58 4.39 -15.19 -1.96
N ARG A 59 3.23 -15.86 -1.93
CA ARG A 59 2.62 -16.38 -0.69
C ARG A 59 3.52 -17.40 0.00
N ARG A 60 4.01 -18.41 -0.73
CA ARG A 60 4.91 -19.44 -0.19
C ARG A 60 6.21 -18.84 0.32
N THR A 61 6.78 -17.88 -0.43
CA THR A 61 7.98 -17.17 0.00
C THR A 61 7.76 -16.44 1.33
N PHE A 62 6.65 -15.70 1.48
CA PHE A 62 6.34 -15.04 2.75
C PHE A 62 6.14 -16.02 3.91
N GLU A 63 5.39 -17.10 3.69
CA GLU A 63 5.20 -18.15 4.71
C GLU A 63 6.52 -18.79 5.16
N ALA A 64 7.43 -19.08 4.21
CA ALA A 64 8.75 -19.64 4.50
C ALA A 64 9.61 -18.63 5.28
N THR A 65 9.70 -17.39 4.84
CA THR A 65 10.53 -16.35 5.49
C THR A 65 10.03 -15.97 6.86
N ASP A 66 8.71 -15.86 7.06
CA ASP A 66 8.10 -15.55 8.36
C ASP A 66 8.31 -16.69 9.38
N SER A 67 8.44 -17.94 8.88
CA SER A 67 8.78 -19.11 9.67
C SER A 67 10.29 -19.29 9.91
N GLY A 68 11.12 -18.35 9.42
CA GLY A 68 12.58 -18.42 9.54
C GLY A 68 13.27 -19.37 8.54
N ASN A 69 12.53 -19.92 7.58
CA ASN A 69 13.04 -20.83 6.56
C ASN A 69 13.49 -20.07 5.31
N GLU A 70 14.43 -20.64 4.55
CA GLU A 70 14.94 -20.07 3.30
C GLU A 70 15.54 -18.65 3.45
N LEU A 71 15.93 -18.28 4.68
CA LEU A 71 16.63 -17.03 4.98
C LEU A 71 18.13 -17.20 4.80
N HIS A 72 18.74 -16.27 4.06
CA HIS A 72 20.19 -16.18 3.91
C HIS A 72 20.72 -14.95 4.64
N ALA A 73 21.56 -15.17 5.65
CA ALA A 73 22.27 -14.11 6.36
C ALA A 73 23.67 -13.95 5.78
N TYR A 74 24.09 -12.69 5.61
CA TYR A 74 25.43 -12.33 5.13
C TYR A 74 26.08 -11.39 6.12
N SER A 75 27.41 -11.45 6.23
CA SER A 75 28.16 -10.66 7.21
C SER A 75 28.28 -9.19 6.83
N ASN A 76 28.19 -8.89 5.52
CA ASN A 76 28.30 -7.54 4.98
C ASN A 76 27.58 -7.43 3.62
N VAL A 77 27.41 -6.18 3.17
CA VAL A 77 26.69 -5.84 1.94
C VAL A 77 27.38 -6.40 0.69
N ASP A 78 28.72 -6.41 0.65
CA ASP A 78 29.47 -6.92 -0.51
C ASP A 78 29.28 -8.43 -0.71
N GLU A 79 29.22 -9.20 0.38
CA GLU A 79 28.91 -10.63 0.34
C GLU A 79 27.48 -10.90 -0.14
N MET A 80 26.51 -10.09 0.32
CA MET A 80 25.12 -10.18 -0.11
C MET A 80 25.00 -9.97 -1.63
N PHE A 81 25.60 -8.90 -2.18
CA PHE A 81 25.54 -8.62 -3.62
C PHE A 81 26.21 -9.71 -4.45
N LYS A 82 27.36 -10.24 -4.01
CA LYS A 82 28.03 -11.38 -4.67
C LYS A 82 27.17 -12.64 -4.73
N ALA A 83 26.27 -12.84 -3.77
CA ALA A 83 25.34 -13.96 -3.78
C ALA A 83 24.16 -13.72 -4.73
N LEU A 84 23.62 -12.50 -4.75
CA LEU A 84 22.52 -12.11 -5.65
C LEU A 84 22.91 -12.16 -7.13
N ASP A 85 24.14 -11.77 -7.48
CA ASP A 85 24.64 -11.82 -8.87
C ASP A 85 24.88 -13.25 -9.40
N LYS A 86 24.80 -14.26 -8.53
CA LYS A 86 24.99 -15.68 -8.86
C LYS A 86 23.68 -16.45 -9.02
N CYS A 87 22.53 -15.80 -8.81
CA CYS A 87 21.19 -16.34 -9.07
C CYS A 87 20.76 -16.06 -10.51
#